data_AF-A0A2C0EFP6-F1
#
_entry.id   AF-A0A2C0EFP6-F1
#
_cell.length_a   1.000
_cell.length_b   1.000
_cell.length_c   1.000
_cell.angle_alpha   90.00
_cell.angle_beta   90.00
_cell.angle_gamma   90.00
#
_symmetry.space_group_name_H-M   'P 1'
#
loop_
_entity.id
_entity.type
_entity.pdbx_description
1 polymer ?
#
loop_
_entity_poly.entity_id
_entity_poly.type
_entity_poly.pdbx_seq_one_letter_code
_entity_poly.pdbx_strand_id
1 'polypeptide(L)' 'MKTGWDFENGNWYYYDNKGSKVTGWLKEGAKWYYLDKSVVMQTGWVMISGKRYFFNNSGVWVK' A
#
# COMPACT_ATOMS: atom_id res chain seq x y z
N MET A 1 19.68 -3.87 3.05
CA MET A 1 18.54 -3.04 3.48
C MET A 1 17.47 -3.13 2.41
N LYS A 2 16.20 -3.38 2.76
CA LYS A 2 15.10 -3.45 1.77
C LYS A 2 14.58 -2.04 1.50
N THR A 3 14.20 -1.76 0.26
CA THR A 3 13.63 -0.48 -0.18
C THR A 3 12.62 -0.77 -1.28
N GLY A 4 11.54 0.01 -1.34
CA GLY A 4 10.47 -0.19 -2.30
C GLY A 4 9.55 -1.36 -1.94
N TRP A 5 8.82 -1.86 -2.94
CA TRP A 5 7.89 -2.98 -2.80
C TRP A 5 8.61 -4.30 -2.53
N ASP A 6 8.09 -5.05 -1.57
CA ASP A 6 8.61 -6.36 -1.21
C ASP A 6 7.47 -7.30 -0.81
N PHE A 7 7.53 -8.53 -1.28
CA PHE A 7 6.50 -9.55 -1.03
C PHE A 7 7.01 -10.57 -0.02
N GLU A 8 6.39 -10.61 1.16
CA GLU A 8 6.77 -11.48 2.27
C GLU A 8 5.53 -12.20 2.79
N ASN A 9 5.61 -13.52 3.02
CA ASN A 9 4.53 -14.31 3.66
C ASN A 9 3.13 -14.08 3.06
N GLY A 10 3.03 -13.94 1.74
CA GLY A 10 1.76 -13.75 1.04
C GLY A 10 1.26 -12.31 0.98
N ASN A 11 2.00 -11.34 1.52
CA ASN A 11 1.60 -9.95 1.62
C ASN A 11 2.61 -9.00 0.99
N TRP A 12 2.11 -7.89 0.43
CA TRP A 12 2.94 -6.81 -0.08
C TRP A 12 3.19 -5.74 0.98
N TYR A 13 4.45 -5.36 1.12
CA TYR A 13 4.95 -4.29 2.00
C TYR A 13 5.68 -3.26 1.16
N TYR A 14 5.79 -2.04 1.67
CA TYR A 14 6.64 -1.00 1.07
C TYR A 14 7.65 -0.50 2.10
N TYR A 15 8.92 -0.49 1.72
CA TYR A 15 10.02 -0.02 2.54
C TYR A 15 10.50 1.36 2.04
N ASP A 16 10.68 2.32 2.95
CA ASP A 16 11.25 3.63 2.62
C ASP A 16 12.75 3.56 2.32
N ASN A 17 13.36 4.70 1.99
CA ASN A 17 14.79 4.80 1.69
C ASN A 17 15.71 4.54 2.90
N LYS A 18 15.16 4.39 4.11
CA LYS A 18 15.87 4.01 5.34
C LYS A 18 15.60 2.55 5.72
N GLY A 19 14.84 1.82 4.91
CA GLY A 19 14.45 0.43 5.17
C GLY A 19 13.39 0.27 6.24
N SER A 20 12.63 1.32 6.55
CA SER A 20 11.47 1.24 7.45
C SER A 20 10.20 0.96 6.66
N LYS A 21 9.30 0.12 7.19
CA LYS A 21 8.04 -0.17 6.52
C LYS A 21 7.08 1.03 6.58
N VAL A 22 6.42 1.32 5.47
CA VAL A 22 5.50 2.47 5.30
C VAL A 22 4.06 2.04 5.57
N THR A 23 3.30 2.91 6.26
CA THR A 23 1.85 2.78 6.44
C THR A 23 1.13 4.00 5.86
N GLY A 24 -0.17 3.87 5.60
CA GLY A 24 -1.02 4.91 5.04
C GLY A 24 -0.95 5.03 3.53
N TRP A 25 -1.29 6.22 3.03
CA TRP A 25 -1.28 6.52 1.60
C TRP A 25 0.15 6.61 1.07
N LEU A 26 0.40 5.89 -0.03
CA LEU A 26 1.67 5.88 -0.73
C LEU A 26 1.44 6.32 -2.18
N LYS A 27 2.23 7.30 -2.63
CA LYS A 27 2.27 7.72 -4.04
C LYS A 27 3.56 7.24 -4.68
N GLU A 28 3.45 6.43 -5.73
CA GLU A 28 4.58 5.98 -6.53
C GLU A 28 4.33 6.39 -8.00
N GLY A 29 5.07 7.40 -8.46
CA GLY A 29 4.82 8.04 -9.75
C GLY A 29 3.41 8.64 -9.82
N ALA A 30 2.60 8.17 -10.77
CA ALA A 30 1.21 8.58 -10.96
C ALA A 30 0.20 7.69 -10.22
N LYS A 31 0.65 6.62 -9.56
CA LYS A 31 -0.20 5.62 -8.91
C LYS A 31 -0.26 5.87 -7.41
N TRP A 32 -1.41 5.54 -6.82
CA TRP A 32 -1.65 5.61 -5.39
C TRP A 32 -1.94 4.23 -4.83
N TYR A 33 -1.45 3.98 -3.63
CA TYR A 33 -1.58 2.73 -2.90
C TYR A 33 -1.93 3.05 -1.45
N TYR A 34 -2.38 2.03 -0.72
CA TYR A 34 -2.64 2.17 0.70
C TYR A 34 -2.12 0.95 1.47
N LEU A 35 -1.24 1.21 2.43
CA LEU A 35 -0.71 0.23 3.37
C LEU A 35 -1.49 0.42 4.68
N ASP A 36 -2.15 -0.63 5.17
CA ASP A 36 -2.95 -0.51 6.39
C ASP A 36 -2.10 -0.43 7.67
N LYS A 37 -2.74 -0.47 8.85
CA LYS A 37 -2.04 -0.45 10.14
C LYS A 37 -1.21 -1.73 10.38
N SER A 38 -1.54 -2.82 9.70
CA SER A 38 -0.76 -4.06 9.67
C SER A 38 0.39 -4.00 8.66
N VAL A 39 0.57 -2.84 8.03
CA VAL A 39 1.64 -2.54 7.07
C VAL A 39 1.50 -3.32 5.77
N VAL A 40 0.29 -3.79 5.46
CA VAL A 40 0.00 -4.61 4.27
C VAL A 40 -0.74 -3.78 3.23
N MET A 41 -0.33 -3.94 1.97
CA MET A 41 -0.98 -3.34 0.82
C MET A 41 -2.42 -3.83 0.69
N GLN A 42 -3.35 -2.89 0.57
CA GLN A 42 -4.76 -3.22 0.41
C GLN A 42 -5.14 -3.40 -1.06
N THR A 43 -6.10 -4.30 -1.29
CA THR A 43 -6.78 -4.52 -2.58
C THR A 43 -8.28 -4.55 -2.34
N GLY A 44 -9.07 -4.38 -3.40
CA GLY A 44 -10.53 -4.34 -3.32
C GLY A 44 -11.08 -3.07 -2.67
N TRP A 45 -12.28 -3.16 -2.12
CA TRP A 45 -12.95 -2.04 -1.45
C TRP A 45 -12.44 -1.84 -0.03
N VAL A 46 -11.93 -0.65 0.27
CA VAL A 46 -11.38 -0.28 1.58
C VAL A 46 -12.06 0.98 2.09
N MET A 47 -12.38 1.03 3.38
CA MET A 47 -12.88 2.22 4.04
C MET A 47 -11.74 2.95 4.76
N ILE A 48 -11.42 4.16 4.32
CA ILE A 48 -10.33 4.99 4.85
C ILE A 48 -10.94 6.32 5.30
N SER A 49 -10.91 6.58 6.61
CA SER A 49 -11.44 7.80 7.23
C SER A 49 -12.89 8.12 6.80
N GLY A 50 -13.76 7.11 6.80
CA GLY A 50 -15.19 7.25 6.45
C GLY A 50 -15.48 7.35 4.95
N LYS A 51 -14.48 7.25 4.08
CA LYS A 51 -14.64 7.23 2.61
C LYS A 51 -14.27 5.86 2.05
N ARG A 52 -14.99 5.42 1.02
CA ARG A 52 -14.71 4.16 0.30
C ARG A 52 -13.77 4.41 -0.87
N TYR A 53 -12.75 3.59 -0.99
CA TYR A 53 -11.78 3.59 -2.08
C TYR A 53 -11.67 2.17 -2.63
N PHE A 54 -11.53 2.04 -3.95
CA PHE A 54 -11.30 0.74 -4.58
C PHE A 54 -9.86 0.65 -5.06
N PHE A 55 -9.16 -0.42 -4.69
CA PHE A 55 -7.83 -0.73 -5.15
C PHE A 55 -7.90 -1.97 -6.03
N ASN A 56 -7.25 -1.96 -7.20
CA ASN A 56 -7.24 -3.13 -8.07
C ASN A 56 -6.36 -4.27 -7.50
N ASN A 57 -6.24 -5.39 -8.21
CA ASN A 57 -5.45 -6.54 -7.75
C ASN A 57 -3.94 -6.24 -7.61
N SER A 58 -3.46 -5.15 -8.21
CA SER A 58 -2.08 -4.66 -8.04
C SER A 58 -1.97 -3.59 -6.94
N GLY A 59 -3.02 -3.37 -6.15
CA GLY A 59 -3.07 -2.39 -5.07
C GLY A 59 -3.15 -0.94 -5.53
N VAL A 60 -3.35 -0.68 -6.83
CA VAL A 60 -3.47 0.67 -7.36
C VAL A 60 -4.88 1.19 -7.09
N TRP A 61 -4.98 2.34 -6.43
CA TRP A 61 -6.23 3.05 -6.24
C TRP A 61 -6.83 3.42 -7.59
N VAL A 62 -8.08 3.01 -7.79
CA VAL A 62 -8.90 3.37 -8.95
C VAL A 62 -9.83 4.51 -8.53
N LYS A 63 -9.77 5.59 -9.30
CA LYS A 63 -10.61 6.77 -9.11
C LYS A 63 -12.02 6.55 -9.66
#